data_AF-A0AA51RQ82-F1
#
_entry.id   AF-A0AA51RQ82-F1
#
_cell.length_a   1.000
_cell.length_b   1.000
_cell.length_c   1.000
_cell.angle_alpha   90.00
_cell.angle_beta   90.00
_cell.angle_gamma   90.00
#
_symmetry.space_group_name_H-M   'P 1'
#
loop_
_entity.id
_entity.type
_entity.pdbx_description
1 polymer ?
#
loop_
_entity_poly.entity_id
_entity_poly.type
_entity_poly.pdbx_seq_one_letter_code
_entity_poly.pdbx_strand_id
1 'polypeptide(L)'
;MMRSWHLLVISMGLLILPQWAWAKQEPLDWKTHGLIALTIAVVISVFLVMRNQRLDSKTAKIMVFGIYFWLIIFAQAILYGVYYGMFR
;
A
#
# COMPACT_ATOMS: atom_id res chain seq x y z
N MET A 1 -21.98 14.13 9.78
CA MET A 1 -22.07 12.96 8.88
C MET A 1 -21.81 13.46 7.46
N MET A 2 -20.54 13.65 7.08
CA MET A 2 -20.17 14.33 5.83
C MET A 2 -19.09 13.56 5.05
N ARG A 3 -19.51 13.12 3.87
CA ARG A 3 -18.80 13.23 2.58
C ARG A 3 -17.49 12.43 2.41
N SER A 4 -17.61 11.11 2.54
CA SER A 4 -16.67 10.10 1.99
C SER A 4 -16.49 10.18 0.45
N TRP A 5 -17.27 11.02 -0.24
CA TRP A 5 -17.23 11.22 -1.69
C TRP A 5 -15.88 11.76 -2.19
N HIS A 6 -15.19 12.61 -1.41
CA HIS A 6 -13.89 13.15 -1.82
C HIS A 6 -12.78 12.11 -1.87
N LEU A 7 -12.84 11.12 -0.98
CA LEU A 7 -11.85 10.05 -0.94
C LEU A 7 -11.98 9.18 -2.18
N LEU A 8 -13.21 8.92 -2.65
CA LEU A 8 -13.47 8.16 -3.87
C LEU A 8 -12.97 8.91 -5.12
N VAL A 9 -13.17 10.23 -5.19
CA VAL A 9 -12.69 11.06 -6.31
C VAL A 9 -11.16 11.14 -6.36
N ILE A 10 -10.49 11.25 -5.21
CA ILE A 10 -9.02 11.23 -5.14
C ILE A 10 -8.47 9.84 -5.48
N SER A 11 -9.16 8.77 -5.06
CA SER A 11 -8.82 7.39 -5.41
C SER A 11 -8.97 7.13 -6.91
N MET A 12 -10.02 7.66 -7.54
CA MET A 12 -10.21 7.58 -9.00
C MET A 12 -9.20 8.44 -9.76
N GLY A 13 -8.81 9.60 -9.23
CA GLY A 13 -7.75 10.43 -9.82
C GLY A 13 -6.38 9.74 -9.84
N LEU A 14 -6.05 8.97 -8.79
CA LEU A 14 -4.83 8.16 -8.74
C LEU A 14 -4.84 6.97 -9.72
N LEU A 15 -6.03 6.52 -10.15
CA LEU A 15 -6.18 5.46 -11.16
C LEU A 15 -6.10 5.97 -12.61
N ILE A 16 -6.20 7.28 -12.84
CA ILE A 16 -6.22 7.91 -14.18
C ILE A 16 -4.87 8.55 -14.55
N LEU A 17 -3.92 8.63 -13.61
CA LEU A 17 -2.55 9.05 -13.88
C LEU A 17 -1.62 8.04 -14.62
N PRO A 18 -2.00 6.82 -15.09
CA PRO A 18 -1.05 5.93 -15.75
C PRO A 18 -1.19 6.01 -17.27
N GLN A 19 -0.62 7.02 -17.93
CA GLN A 19 -0.50 7.00 -19.40
C GLN A 19 0.81 7.62 -19.91
N TRP A 20 1.47 8.50 -19.14
CA TRP A 20 2.62 9.29 -19.63
C TRP A 20 3.99 8.82 -19.13
N ALA A 21 4.06 7.81 -18.24
CA ALA A 21 5.31 7.29 -17.68
C ALA A 21 5.87 6.06 -18.43
N TRP A 22 5.27 5.68 -19.56
CA TRP A 22 5.68 4.53 -20.36
C TRP A 22 6.72 4.95 -21.40
N ALA A 23 7.93 5.26 -20.93
CA ALA A 23 9.09 5.41 -21.79
C ALA A 23 10.24 4.58 -21.21
N LYS A 24 10.40 3.36 -21.74
CA LYS A 24 11.59 2.49 -21.60
C LYS A 24 12.10 2.31 -20.16
N GLN A 25 11.36 1.57 -19.34
CA GLN A 25 11.88 1.14 -18.03
C GLN A 25 12.62 -0.19 -18.19
N GLU A 26 13.95 -0.14 -18.01
CA GLU A 26 14.70 -1.30 -17.53
C GLU A 26 13.96 -1.88 -16.32
N PRO A 27 13.96 -3.22 -16.13
CA PRO A 27 13.28 -3.82 -14.99
C PRO A 27 13.81 -3.18 -13.70
N LEU A 28 12.95 -2.42 -13.03
CA LEU A 28 13.26 -1.73 -11.78
C LEU A 28 13.96 -2.71 -10.83
N ASP A 29 15.11 -2.31 -10.29
CA ASP A 29 15.90 -3.15 -9.39
C ASP A 29 15.03 -3.66 -8.23
N TRP A 30 15.30 -4.90 -7.77
CA TRP A 30 14.51 -5.55 -6.72
C TRP A 30 14.52 -4.74 -5.42
N LYS A 31 15.61 -4.00 -5.18
CA LYS A 31 15.75 -3.08 -4.05
C LYS A 31 14.74 -1.93 -4.14
N THR A 32 14.56 -1.38 -5.33
CA THR A 32 13.62 -0.27 -5.56
C THR A 32 12.17 -0.75 -5.44
N HIS A 33 11.85 -1.93 -5.97
CA HIS A 33 10.54 -2.56 -5.76
C HIS A 33 10.25 -2.81 -4.27
N GLY A 34 11.22 -3.37 -3.54
CA GLY A 34 11.10 -3.61 -2.11
C GLY A 34 10.89 -2.33 -1.31
N LEU A 35 11.62 -1.26 -1.63
CA LEU A 35 11.47 0.03 -0.97
C LEU A 35 10.09 0.66 -1.23
N ILE A 36 9.58 0.57 -2.45
CA ILE A 36 8.23 1.05 -2.80
C ILE A 36 7.17 0.24 -2.04
N ALA A 37 7.27 -1.09 -2.05
CA ALA A 37 6.34 -1.96 -1.34
C ALA A 37 6.34 -1.66 0.17
N LEU A 38 7.53 -1.54 0.77
CA LEU A 38 7.70 -1.17 2.17
C LEU A 38 7.02 0.17 2.48
N THR A 39 7.26 1.18 1.65
CA THR A 39 6.68 2.52 1.83
C THR A 39 5.15 2.46 1.81
N ILE A 40 4.58 1.76 0.84
CA ILE A 40 3.12 1.57 0.72
C ILE A 40 2.58 0.84 1.97
N ALA A 41 3.22 -0.25 2.39
CA ALA A 41 2.80 -1.02 3.55
C ALA A 41 2.83 -0.19 4.84
N VAL A 42 3.87 0.60 5.05
CA VAL A 42 3.97 1.50 6.22
C VAL A 42 2.87 2.57 6.18
N VAL A 43 2.70 3.28 5.06
CA VAL A 43 1.72 4.37 4.95
C VAL A 43 0.30 3.86 5.19
N ILE A 44 -0.08 2.75 4.55
CA ILE A 44 -1.41 2.17 4.72
C ILE A 44 -1.61 1.66 6.15
N SER A 45 -0.60 1.00 6.73
CA SER A 45 -0.70 0.47 8.10
C SER A 45 -0.84 1.58 9.15
N VAL A 46 -0.04 2.66 9.03
CA VAL A 46 -0.17 3.83 9.89
C VAL A 46 -1.57 4.43 9.75
N PHE A 47 -2.05 4.61 8.52
CA PHE A 47 -3.38 5.15 8.26
C PHE A 47 -4.50 4.30 8.89
N LEU A 48 -4.44 2.97 8.76
CA LEU A 48 -5.42 2.05 9.34
C LEU A 48 -5.41 2.09 10.88
N VAL A 49 -4.24 2.15 11.49
CA VAL A 49 -4.10 2.28 12.96
C VAL A 49 -4.64 3.61 13.44
N MET A 50 -4.34 4.71 12.75
CA MET A 50 -4.85 6.05 13.09
C MET A 50 -6.37 6.13 12.98
N ARG A 51 -6.97 5.42 12.03
CA ARG A 51 -8.43 5.33 11.87
C ARG A 51 -9.10 4.51 12.97
N ASN A 52 -8.37 3.63 13.63
CA ASN A 52 -8.95 2.73 14.62
C ASN A 52 -9.04 3.41 16.00
N GLN A 53 -10.21 3.99 16.29
CA GLN A 53 -10.50 4.65 17.56
C GLN A 53 -10.74 3.69 18.73
N ARG A 54 -10.78 2.37 18.49
CA ARG A 54 -11.01 1.35 19.53
C ARG A 54 -9.73 0.93 20.27
N LEU A 55 -8.59 1.54 19.97
CA LEU A 55 -7.30 1.19 20.54
C LEU A 55 -6.90 2.21 21.61
N ASP A 56 -7.16 1.90 22.87
CA ASP A 56 -6.93 2.81 24.00
C ASP A 56 -5.46 2.88 24.45
N SER A 57 -4.68 1.82 24.22
CA SER A 57 -3.27 1.76 24.65
C SER A 57 -2.28 1.89 23.49
N LYS A 58 -1.12 2.51 23.77
CA LYS A 58 0.00 2.62 22.80
C LYS A 58 0.50 1.24 22.36
N THR A 59 0.55 0.29 23.28
CA THR A 59 0.94 -1.10 23.00
C THR A 59 -0.02 -1.77 22.03
N ALA A 60 -1.34 -1.59 22.19
CA ALA A 60 -2.33 -2.14 21.27
C ALA A 60 -2.20 -1.53 19.86
N LYS A 61 -1.91 -0.23 19.75
CA LYS A 61 -1.65 0.44 18.45
C LYS A 61 -0.43 -0.13 17.74
N ILE A 62 0.66 -0.40 18.46
CA ILE A 62 1.88 -0.99 17.90
C ILE A 62 1.63 -2.44 17.44
N MET A 63 0.92 -3.25 18.23
CA MET A 63 0.60 -4.62 17.83
C MET A 63 -0.29 -4.65 16.59
N VAL A 64 -1.33 -3.82 16.54
CA VAL A 64 -2.22 -3.72 15.39
C VAL A 64 -1.50 -3.15 14.16
N PHE A 65 -0.58 -2.20 14.34
CA PHE A 65 0.30 -1.74 13.27
C PHE A 65 1.09 -2.89 12.66
N GLY A 66 1.73 -3.71 13.50
CA GLY A 66 2.47 -4.89 13.04
C GLY A 66 1.59 -5.84 12.23
N ILE A 67 0.37 -6.13 12.70
CA ILE A 67 -0.57 -7.01 11.99
C ILE A 67 -0.92 -6.45 10.61
N TYR A 68 -1.30 -5.18 10.51
CA TYR A 68 -1.61 -4.56 9.22
C TYR A 68 -0.39 -4.52 8.29
N PHE A 69 0.78 -4.18 8.82
CA PHE A 69 2.02 -4.11 8.06
C PHE A 69 2.37 -5.45 7.42
N TRP A 70 2.37 -6.52 8.24
CA TRP A 70 2.66 -7.87 7.77
C TRP A 70 1.65 -8.36 6.73
N LEU A 71 0.36 -8.13 6.95
CA LEU A 71 -0.67 -8.52 5.98
C LEU A 71 -0.49 -7.82 4.63
N ILE A 72 -0.21 -6.52 4.65
CA ILE A 72 -0.07 -5.73 3.41
C ILE A 72 1.21 -6.11 2.66
N ILE A 73 2.35 -6.21 3.35
CA ILE A 73 3.62 -6.51 2.67
C ILE A 73 3.63 -7.94 2.11
N PHE A 74 3.04 -8.92 2.80
CA PHE A 74 2.91 -10.28 2.26
C PHE A 74 1.94 -10.34 1.09
N ALA A 75 0.80 -9.62 1.15
CA ALA A 75 -0.11 -9.54 0.01
C ALA A 75 0.61 -8.96 -1.22
N GLN A 76 1.40 -7.89 -1.05
CA GLN A 76 2.21 -7.33 -2.13
C GLN A 76 3.25 -8.32 -2.66
N ALA A 77 3.93 -9.06 -1.78
CA ALA A 77 4.92 -10.07 -2.19
C ALA A 77 4.28 -11.22 -2.98
N ILE A 78 3.11 -11.71 -2.56
CA ILE A 78 2.36 -12.74 -3.29
C ILE A 78 1.94 -12.22 -4.66
N LEU A 79 1.34 -11.03 -4.72
CA LEU A 79 0.93 -10.41 -5.99
C LEU A 79 2.11 -10.20 -6.93
N TYR A 80 3.25 -9.76 -6.40
CA TYR A 80 4.48 -9.61 -7.17
C TYR A 80 5.00 -10.96 -7.67
N GLY A 81 5.01 -11.99 -6.83
CA GLY A 81 5.41 -13.35 -7.21
C GLY A 81 4.51 -13.94 -8.30
N VAL A 82 3.19 -13.77 -8.17
CA VAL A 82 2.21 -14.19 -9.18
C VAL A 82 2.39 -13.41 -10.48
N TYR A 83 2.58 -12.09 -10.41
CA TYR A 83 2.85 -11.27 -11.59
C TYR A 83 4.12 -11.73 -12.32
N TYR A 84 5.20 -11.95 -11.58
CA TYR A 84 6.48 -12.39 -12.14
C TYR A 84 6.42 -13.81 -12.71
N GLY A 85 5.62 -14.71 -12.11
CA GLY A 85 5.47 -16.08 -12.60
C GLY A 85 4.51 -16.25 -13.78
N MET A 86 3.57 -15.31 -13.99
CA MET A 86 2.60 -15.39 -15.09
C MET A 86 2.97 -14.53 -16.30
N PHE A 87 3.60 -13.37 -16.10
CA PHE A 87 3.80 -12.37 -17.15
C PHE A 87 5.26 -12.14 -17.55
N ARG A 88 6.21 -12.83 -16.90
CA ARG A 88 7.63 -12.75 -17.22
C ARG A 88 8.22 -14.15 -17.32
#